data_AF-A0AB74L232-F1
#
_entry.id   AF-A0AB74L232-F1
#
_cell.length_a   1.000
_cell.length_b   1.000
_cell.length_c   1.000
_cell.angle_alpha   90.00
_cell.angle_beta   90.00
_cell.angle_gamma   90.00
#
_symmetry.space_group_name_H-M   'P 1'
#
loop_
_entity.id
_entity.type
_entity.pdbx_description
1 polymer ?
#
loop_
_entity_poly.entity_id
_entity_poly.type
_entity_poly.pdbx_seq_one_letter_code
_entity_poly.pdbx_strand_id
1 'polypeptide(L)'
;MKRFTAPEQWSTQYLTTGAFSDLATLFNLDKLSDWPSCQWFNQYLNAKTTQGKAITFVEDEKFADETRYYEQIIFETGQVPTRQQNWHDLFGGFIWCLFPKTKALINHQHIEEIKLHGLKERSKHRNALTLFDECGVVLAITEQSWQQQLRDHQWQQAFVEQREHWGKSIRPFMFGHANYEMLTQPYIGLTGKALFVIVPDDIFCKDLSEQYAYLDQRLYEMIKLDDCLRDNKNLSPLPLLGVPGWWTDNENPEFYSNTDYFRPKRRKRT
;
A
#
# COMPACT_ATOMS: atom_id res chain seq x y z
N MET A 1 2.89 17.96 -16.37
CA MET A 1 2.09 16.87 -15.80
C MET A 1 1.03 17.53 -14.92
N LYS A 2 -0.26 17.37 -15.21
CA LYS A 2 -1.30 17.88 -14.29
C LYS A 2 -1.13 17.12 -12.97
N ARG A 3 -1.12 17.83 -11.84
CA ARG A 3 -1.16 17.19 -10.51
C ARG A 3 -2.47 16.41 -10.42
N PHE A 4 -2.41 15.17 -9.96
CA PHE A 4 -3.61 14.37 -9.71
C PHE A 4 -4.53 15.10 -8.71
N THR A 5 -5.84 14.98 -8.93
CA THR A 5 -6.87 15.52 -8.03
C THR A 5 -7.87 14.40 -7.78
N ALA A 6 -8.04 14.00 -6.52
CA ALA A 6 -9.03 13.01 -6.15
C ALA A 6 -10.47 13.54 -6.36
N PRO A 7 -11.47 12.65 -6.52
CA PRO A 7 -12.87 13.08 -6.53
C PRO A 7 -13.24 13.84 -5.26
N GLU A 8 -13.97 14.95 -5.40
CA GLU A 8 -14.37 15.78 -4.24
C GLU A 8 -15.49 15.13 -3.41
N GLN A 9 -16.32 14.29 -4.05
CA GLN A 9 -17.51 13.69 -3.44
C GLN A 9 -17.35 12.18 -3.30
N TRP A 10 -17.99 11.62 -2.27
CA TRP A 10 -18.11 10.17 -2.13
C TRP A 10 -18.85 9.58 -3.32
N SER A 11 -18.32 8.50 -3.87
CA SER A 11 -19.08 7.61 -4.74
C SER A 11 -18.36 6.27 -4.88
N THR A 12 -19.11 5.20 -4.74
CA THR A 12 -18.60 3.84 -4.95
C THR A 12 -18.26 3.55 -6.42
N GLN A 13 -18.71 4.40 -7.36
CA GLN A 13 -18.35 4.29 -8.77
C GLN A 13 -16.84 4.42 -9.02
N TYR A 14 -16.13 5.15 -8.14
CA TYR A 14 -14.68 5.31 -8.19
C TYR A 14 -13.93 4.10 -7.64
N LEU A 15 -14.64 3.16 -7.01
CA LEU A 15 -14.08 1.99 -6.32
C LEU A 15 -14.37 0.68 -7.05
N THR A 16 -14.66 0.78 -8.36
CA THR A 16 -15.10 -0.35 -9.20
C THR A 16 -13.95 -1.19 -9.75
N THR A 17 -12.72 -0.69 -9.69
CA THR A 17 -11.55 -1.43 -10.17
C THR A 17 -11.22 -2.61 -9.24
N GLY A 18 -10.66 -3.69 -9.77
CA GLY A 18 -10.33 -4.86 -8.96
C GLY A 18 -9.25 -4.61 -7.90
N ALA A 19 -8.54 -3.48 -7.96
CA ALA A 19 -7.62 -3.07 -6.90
C ALA A 19 -8.33 -2.83 -5.55
N PHE A 20 -9.62 -2.47 -5.57
CA PHE A 20 -10.44 -2.26 -4.37
C PHE A 20 -11.17 -3.53 -3.90
N SER A 21 -11.05 -4.65 -4.61
CA SER A 21 -11.79 -5.89 -4.32
C SER A 21 -11.56 -6.43 -2.91
N ASP A 22 -10.33 -6.32 -2.39
CA ASP A 22 -10.01 -6.74 -1.03
C ASP A 22 -10.72 -5.86 0.01
N LEU A 23 -10.81 -4.54 -0.24
CA LEU A 23 -11.53 -3.63 0.64
C LEU A 23 -13.05 -3.85 0.58
N ALA A 24 -13.60 -4.10 -0.61
CA ALA A 24 -14.99 -4.46 -0.79
C ALA A 24 -15.32 -5.77 -0.02
N THR A 25 -14.46 -6.77 -0.11
CA THR A 25 -14.64 -8.07 0.54
C THR A 25 -14.56 -7.97 2.07
N LEU A 26 -13.53 -7.30 2.60
CA LEU A 26 -13.29 -7.25 4.05
C LEU A 26 -14.16 -6.23 4.78
N PHE A 27 -14.51 -5.13 4.11
CA PHE A 27 -15.15 -3.99 4.77
C PHE A 27 -16.49 -3.57 4.16
N ASN A 28 -16.98 -4.28 3.13
CA ASN A 28 -18.19 -3.92 2.37
C ASN A 28 -18.13 -2.47 1.84
N LEU A 29 -16.93 -2.04 1.43
CA LEU A 29 -16.65 -0.66 1.00
C LEU A 29 -17.56 -0.21 -0.16
N ASP A 30 -17.85 -1.11 -1.09
CA ASP A 30 -18.72 -0.92 -2.25
C ASP A 30 -20.20 -0.72 -1.89
N LYS A 31 -20.59 -1.02 -0.64
CA LYS A 31 -21.96 -0.88 -0.14
C LYS A 31 -22.18 0.37 0.70
N LEU A 32 -21.13 1.15 0.97
CA LEU A 32 -21.25 2.38 1.75
C LEU A 32 -21.91 3.48 0.91
N SER A 33 -22.92 4.14 1.49
CA SER A 33 -23.64 5.25 0.85
C SER A 33 -22.94 6.60 1.02
N ASP A 34 -22.03 6.72 1.99
CA ASP A 34 -21.31 7.95 2.32
C ASP A 34 -19.94 7.62 2.94
N TRP A 35 -19.12 8.64 3.15
CA TRP A 35 -17.82 8.55 3.82
C TRP A 35 -17.94 7.86 5.19
N PRO A 36 -17.14 6.83 5.48
CA PRO A 36 -17.08 6.26 6.81
C PRO A 36 -16.42 7.24 7.80
N SER A 37 -16.98 7.33 9.00
CA SER A 37 -16.46 8.17 10.07
C SER A 37 -15.25 7.52 10.76
N CYS A 38 -14.51 8.30 11.57
CA CYS A 38 -13.43 7.75 12.41
C CYS A 38 -13.91 6.57 13.29
N GLN A 39 -15.12 6.66 13.84
CA GLN A 39 -15.68 5.61 14.69
C GLN A 39 -16.00 4.33 13.92
N TRP A 40 -16.30 4.44 12.62
CA TRP A 40 -16.62 3.28 11.78
C TRP A 40 -15.45 2.31 11.68
N PHE A 41 -14.21 2.80 11.68
CA PHE A 41 -13.02 1.95 11.68
C PHE A 41 -12.82 1.14 12.95
N ASN A 42 -13.38 1.57 14.10
CA ASN A 42 -13.15 0.92 15.39
C ASN A 42 -13.63 -0.54 15.42
N GLN A 43 -14.61 -0.91 14.59
CA GLN A 43 -15.09 -2.29 14.51
C GLN A 43 -14.10 -3.25 13.82
N TYR A 44 -13.17 -2.70 13.04
CA TYR A 44 -12.16 -3.47 12.28
C TYR A 44 -10.75 -3.29 12.83
N LEU A 45 -10.53 -2.24 13.62
CA LEU A 45 -9.22 -1.87 14.10
C LEU A 45 -8.81 -2.70 15.32
N ASN A 46 -7.82 -3.56 15.12
CA ASN A 46 -7.11 -4.24 16.21
C ASN A 46 -5.62 -3.91 16.14
N ALA A 47 -5.29 -2.64 16.30
CA ALA A 47 -3.93 -2.14 16.22
C ALA A 47 -3.47 -1.53 17.56
N LYS A 48 -2.18 -1.68 17.85
CA LYS A 48 -1.51 -1.03 18.97
C LYS A 48 -0.22 -0.40 18.49
N THR A 49 0.15 0.73 19.08
CA THR A 49 1.51 1.26 18.93
C THR A 49 2.52 0.24 19.47
N THR A 50 3.79 0.42 19.10
CA THR A 50 4.90 -0.37 19.67
C THR A 50 5.09 -0.15 21.18
N GLN A 51 4.46 0.88 21.76
CA GLN A 51 4.39 1.11 23.22
C GLN A 51 3.15 0.48 23.86
N GLY A 52 2.33 -0.25 23.10
CA GLY A 52 1.14 -0.94 23.59
C GLY A 52 -0.12 -0.08 23.71
N LYS A 53 -0.12 1.18 23.24
CA LYS A 53 -1.31 2.03 23.23
C LYS A 53 -2.25 1.59 22.11
N ALA A 54 -3.54 1.45 22.40
CA ALA A 54 -4.53 1.14 21.38
C ALA A 54 -4.58 2.25 20.32
N ILE A 55 -4.57 1.86 19.05
CA ILE A 55 -4.76 2.82 17.96
C ILE A 55 -6.23 3.20 17.91
N THR A 56 -6.54 4.48 17.77
CA THR A 56 -7.89 4.98 17.53
C THR A 56 -7.86 6.14 16.53
N PHE A 57 -8.88 6.25 15.68
CA PHE A 57 -9.00 7.37 14.74
C PHE A 57 -9.72 8.53 15.43
N VAL A 58 -9.18 9.73 15.27
CA VAL A 58 -9.72 10.95 15.86
C VAL A 58 -9.73 12.04 14.79
N GLU A 59 -10.84 12.77 14.71
CA GLU A 59 -11.00 13.93 13.83
C GLU A 59 -9.83 14.91 13.96
N ASP A 60 -9.22 15.27 12.84
CA ASP A 60 -8.02 16.12 12.75
C ASP A 60 -8.23 17.50 13.41
N GLU A 61 -9.46 18.03 13.37
CA GLU A 61 -9.84 19.30 13.97
C GLU A 61 -9.56 19.36 15.49
N LYS A 62 -9.53 18.20 16.17
CA LYS A 62 -9.23 18.11 17.61
C LYS A 62 -7.76 18.31 17.93
N PHE A 63 -6.89 18.37 16.92
CA PHE A 63 -5.46 18.59 17.05
C PHE A 63 -5.04 19.99 16.56
N ALA A 64 -5.98 20.94 16.45
CA ALA A 64 -5.69 22.29 15.95
C ALA A 64 -4.58 23.04 16.73
N ASP A 65 -4.50 22.82 18.05
CA ASP A 65 -3.47 23.40 18.92
C ASP A 65 -2.24 22.49 19.12
N GLU A 66 -2.20 21.35 18.43
CA GLU A 66 -1.13 20.37 18.58
C GLU A 66 0.14 20.86 17.88
N THR A 67 1.27 20.78 18.59
CA THR A 67 2.57 21.23 18.08
C THR A 67 3.45 20.06 17.65
N ARG A 68 3.11 18.84 18.08
CA ARG A 68 3.79 17.61 17.68
C ARG A 68 3.54 17.30 16.21
N TYR A 69 4.51 16.64 15.60
CA TYR A 69 4.35 16.13 14.25
C TYR A 69 3.36 14.96 14.20
N TYR A 70 2.67 14.78 13.07
CA TYR A 70 1.66 13.73 12.86
C TYR A 70 2.08 12.34 13.40
N GLU A 71 3.24 11.84 12.98
CA GLU A 71 3.74 10.53 13.44
C GLU A 71 3.98 10.48 14.95
N GLN A 72 4.36 11.62 15.55
CA GLN A 72 4.65 11.70 16.98
C GLN A 72 3.38 11.62 17.82
N ILE A 73 2.28 12.23 17.34
CA ILE A 73 0.96 12.10 17.97
C ILE A 73 0.57 10.62 18.02
N ILE A 74 0.61 9.93 16.87
CA ILE A 74 0.27 8.51 16.78
C ILE A 74 1.12 7.67 17.72
N PHE A 75 2.44 7.87 17.68
CA PHE A 75 3.38 7.09 18.48
C PHE A 75 3.13 7.26 19.98
N GLU A 76 2.91 8.50 20.42
CA GLU A 76 2.78 8.85 21.83
C GLU A 76 1.38 8.66 22.38
N THR A 77 0.30 8.77 21.60
CA THR A 77 -1.07 8.72 22.13
C THR A 77 -1.86 7.51 21.62
N GLY A 78 -1.43 6.91 20.51
CA GLY A 78 -2.24 5.95 19.75
C GLY A 78 -3.36 6.61 18.93
N GLN A 79 -3.51 7.92 18.97
CA GLN A 79 -4.54 8.60 18.19
C GLN A 79 -4.01 8.94 16.81
N VAL A 80 -4.78 8.60 15.78
CA VAL A 80 -4.50 8.90 14.38
C VAL A 80 -5.35 10.10 13.98
N PRO A 81 -4.76 11.31 13.84
CA PRO A 81 -5.46 12.46 13.28
C PRO A 81 -5.97 12.11 11.88
N THR A 82 -7.25 12.36 11.63
CA THR A 82 -7.93 11.89 10.42
C THR A 82 -8.89 12.97 9.93
N ARG A 83 -8.63 13.51 8.73
CA ARG A 83 -9.51 14.47 8.07
C ARG A 83 -10.76 13.75 7.60
N GLN A 84 -11.93 14.32 7.91
CA GLN A 84 -13.19 13.78 7.40
C GLN A 84 -13.32 14.04 5.89
N GLN A 85 -14.06 13.17 5.20
CA GLN A 85 -14.34 13.29 3.76
C GLN A 85 -13.08 13.43 2.91
N ASN A 86 -12.06 12.62 3.23
CA ASN A 86 -10.75 12.67 2.59
C ASN A 86 -10.31 11.26 2.14
N TRP A 87 -10.13 11.08 0.82
CA TRP A 87 -9.74 9.78 0.26
C TRP A 87 -8.40 9.28 0.80
N HIS A 88 -7.41 10.16 0.91
CA HIS A 88 -6.08 9.82 1.43
C HIS A 88 -6.14 9.23 2.84
N ASP A 89 -6.80 9.94 3.76
CA ASP A 89 -6.91 9.51 5.17
C ASP A 89 -7.85 8.31 5.33
N LEU A 90 -8.90 8.20 4.50
CA LEU A 90 -9.74 7.01 4.40
C LEU A 90 -8.91 5.77 4.09
N PHE A 91 -8.12 5.81 3.02
CA PHE A 91 -7.28 4.68 2.64
C PHE A 91 -6.16 4.45 3.66
N GLY A 92 -5.61 5.50 4.26
CA GLY A 92 -4.71 5.38 5.40
C GLY A 92 -5.33 4.59 6.56
N GLY A 93 -6.61 4.83 6.83
CA GLY A 93 -7.40 4.09 7.81
C GLY A 93 -7.54 2.61 7.48
N PHE A 94 -7.84 2.28 6.22
CA PHE A 94 -7.89 0.88 5.78
C PHE A 94 -6.53 0.18 5.92
N ILE A 95 -5.42 0.85 5.60
CA ILE A 95 -4.09 0.26 5.75
C ILE A 95 -3.76 -0.03 7.22
N TRP A 96 -4.18 0.82 8.16
CA TRP A 96 -4.08 0.52 9.61
C TRP A 96 -4.88 -0.72 10.03
N CYS A 97 -6.06 -0.95 9.43
CA CYS A 97 -6.85 -2.16 9.68
C CYS A 97 -6.23 -3.42 9.05
N LEU A 98 -5.64 -3.29 7.86
CA LEU A 98 -5.06 -4.42 7.10
C LEU A 98 -3.66 -4.83 7.58
N PHE A 99 -2.83 -3.85 7.95
CA PHE A 99 -1.43 -4.04 8.35
C PHE A 99 -1.09 -3.37 9.70
N PRO A 100 -1.81 -3.72 10.78
CA PRO A 100 -1.69 -3.03 12.06
C PRO A 100 -0.28 -3.09 12.67
N LYS A 101 0.41 -4.24 12.59
CA LYS A 101 1.76 -4.40 13.16
C LYS A 101 2.78 -3.64 12.34
N THR A 102 2.72 -3.73 11.03
CA THR A 102 3.65 -3.06 10.12
C THR A 102 3.49 -1.55 10.22
N LYS A 103 2.25 -1.01 10.21
CA LYS A 103 2.03 0.43 10.35
C LYS A 103 2.54 0.98 11.68
N ALA A 104 2.32 0.25 12.78
CA ALA A 104 2.87 0.62 14.08
C ALA A 104 4.41 0.60 14.11
N LEU A 105 5.04 -0.35 13.40
CA LEU A 105 6.49 -0.42 13.27
C LEU A 105 7.05 0.74 12.42
N ILE A 106 6.44 1.03 11.27
CA ILE A 106 6.83 2.14 10.39
C ILE A 106 6.71 3.47 11.14
N ASN A 107 5.61 3.69 11.86
CA ASN A 107 5.43 4.86 12.73
C ASN A 107 6.55 4.97 13.78
N HIS A 108 6.88 3.87 14.46
CA HIS A 108 8.01 3.85 15.41
C HIS A 108 9.34 4.22 14.74
N GLN A 109 9.66 3.62 13.59
CA GLN A 109 10.91 3.90 12.88
C GLN A 109 10.97 5.35 12.38
N HIS A 110 9.85 5.95 11.99
CA HIS A 110 9.77 7.38 11.71
C HIS A 110 10.20 8.22 12.92
N ILE A 111 9.76 7.87 14.13
CA ILE A 111 10.15 8.58 15.35
C ILE A 111 11.62 8.41 15.67
N GLU A 112 12.18 7.20 15.54
CA GLU A 112 13.61 6.96 15.76
C GLU A 112 14.46 7.77 14.77
N GLU A 113 14.08 7.81 13.49
CA GLU A 113 14.79 8.61 12.48
C GLU A 113 14.67 10.11 12.74
N ILE A 114 13.51 10.60 13.19
CA ILE A 114 13.32 12.00 13.56
C ILE A 114 14.18 12.38 14.77
N LYS A 115 14.35 11.48 15.76
CA LYS A 115 15.25 11.72 16.90
C LYS A 115 16.71 11.79 16.46
N LEU A 116 17.12 10.97 15.50
CA LEU A 116 18.51 10.90 15.02
C LEU A 116 18.88 12.04 14.05
N HIS A 117 17.96 12.43 13.16
CA HIS A 117 18.24 13.35 12.05
C HIS A 117 17.46 14.68 12.13
N GLY A 118 16.56 14.82 13.09
CA GLY A 118 15.64 15.94 13.19
C GLY A 118 14.51 15.89 12.16
N LEU A 119 13.69 16.94 12.16
CA LEU A 119 12.51 17.01 11.29
C LEU A 119 12.83 17.47 9.86
N LYS A 120 13.89 18.26 9.67
CA LYS A 120 14.19 18.99 8.42
C LYS A 120 14.82 18.11 7.34
N GLU A 121 15.78 17.27 7.69
CA GLU A 121 16.46 16.39 6.74
C GLU A 121 15.89 14.97 6.82
N ARG A 122 15.37 14.46 5.69
CA ARG A 122 14.91 13.07 5.62
C ARG A 122 16.06 12.16 5.23
N SER A 123 16.37 11.21 6.09
CA SER A 123 17.30 10.12 5.79
C SER A 123 16.80 9.24 4.64
N LYS A 124 17.68 8.38 4.12
CA LYS A 124 17.29 7.37 3.11
C LYS A 124 16.25 6.39 3.64
N HIS A 125 16.36 6.00 4.91
CA HIS A 125 15.42 5.10 5.57
C HIS A 125 14.04 5.75 5.71
N ARG A 126 13.98 6.98 6.24
CA ARG A 126 12.73 7.74 6.35
C ARG A 126 12.06 7.95 4.99
N ASN A 127 12.84 8.22 3.94
CA ASN A 127 12.31 8.32 2.57
C ASN A 127 11.75 6.99 2.05
N ALA A 128 12.37 5.85 2.40
CA ALA A 128 11.88 4.52 2.01
C ALA A 128 10.59 4.14 2.74
N LEU A 129 10.53 4.42 4.05
CA LEU A 129 9.33 4.23 4.87
C LEU A 129 8.16 5.04 4.31
N THR A 130 8.35 6.34 4.08
CA THR A 130 7.29 7.19 3.49
C THR A 130 6.91 6.71 2.09
N LEU A 131 7.88 6.37 1.24
CA LEU A 131 7.58 5.89 -0.12
C LEU A 131 6.78 4.59 -0.11
N PHE A 132 7.10 3.67 0.80
CA PHE A 132 6.37 2.43 0.96
C PHE A 132 4.97 2.66 1.55
N ASP A 133 4.84 3.55 2.53
CA ASP A 133 3.54 3.87 3.12
C ASP A 133 2.57 4.53 2.13
N GLU A 134 3.09 5.36 1.25
CA GLU A 134 2.31 6.09 0.24
C GLU A 134 2.04 5.25 -1.01
N CYS A 135 3.05 4.52 -1.50
CA CYS A 135 3.01 3.89 -2.82
C CYS A 135 3.35 2.40 -2.81
N GLY A 136 3.46 1.76 -1.64
CA GLY A 136 3.84 0.37 -1.49
C GLY A 136 2.84 -0.62 -2.06
N VAL A 137 3.34 -1.73 -2.58
CA VAL A 137 2.55 -2.92 -2.90
C VAL A 137 3.30 -4.11 -2.31
N VAL A 138 2.67 -4.87 -1.43
CA VAL A 138 3.22 -6.15 -0.96
C VAL A 138 2.93 -7.17 -2.05
N LEU A 139 3.96 -7.67 -2.71
CA LEU A 139 3.82 -8.64 -3.78
C LEU A 139 4.19 -10.01 -3.25
N ALA A 140 3.18 -10.76 -2.81
CA ALA A 140 3.32 -12.11 -2.30
C ALA A 140 3.63 -13.06 -3.46
N ILE A 141 4.71 -13.82 -3.34
CA ILE A 141 5.19 -14.75 -4.37
C ILE A 141 5.56 -16.09 -3.74
N THR A 142 5.23 -17.17 -4.41
CA THR A 142 5.61 -18.54 -3.97
C THR A 142 7.00 -18.93 -4.46
N GLU A 143 7.41 -18.37 -5.59
CA GLU A 143 8.70 -18.64 -6.23
C GLU A 143 9.52 -17.37 -6.44
N GLN A 144 10.83 -17.48 -6.22
CA GLN A 144 11.80 -16.38 -6.41
C GLN A 144 11.88 -15.89 -7.87
N SER A 145 11.49 -16.74 -8.83
CA SER A 145 11.48 -16.44 -10.26
C SER A 145 10.64 -15.19 -10.58
N TRP A 146 9.50 -15.01 -9.92
CA TRP A 146 8.63 -13.84 -10.06
C TRP A 146 9.34 -12.52 -9.76
N GLN A 147 10.12 -12.49 -8.68
CA GLN A 147 10.86 -11.30 -8.28
C GLN A 147 11.88 -10.91 -9.35
N GLN A 148 12.58 -11.88 -9.94
CA GLN A 148 13.53 -11.61 -11.00
C GLN A 148 12.83 -11.07 -12.25
N GLN A 149 11.80 -11.76 -12.73
CA GLN A 149 11.07 -11.37 -13.96
C GLN A 149 10.54 -9.93 -13.89
N LEU A 150 9.92 -9.56 -12.77
CA LEU A 150 9.36 -8.23 -12.56
C LEU A 150 10.46 -7.17 -12.36
N ARG A 151 11.55 -7.49 -11.67
CA ARG A 151 12.73 -6.59 -11.56
C ARG A 151 13.46 -6.41 -12.89
N ASP A 152 13.33 -7.37 -13.80
CA ASP A 152 13.86 -7.32 -15.17
C ASP A 152 12.88 -6.68 -16.16
N HIS A 153 11.74 -6.19 -15.67
CA HIS A 153 10.70 -5.52 -16.46
C HIS A 153 10.17 -6.42 -17.59
N GLN A 154 10.08 -7.73 -17.36
CA GLN A 154 9.49 -8.69 -18.29
C GLN A 154 7.96 -8.61 -18.26
N TRP A 155 7.40 -7.42 -18.55
CA TRP A 155 5.98 -7.12 -18.36
C TRP A 155 5.05 -8.01 -19.19
N GLN A 156 5.42 -8.29 -20.45
CA GLN A 156 4.65 -9.19 -21.32
C GLN A 156 4.60 -10.61 -20.73
N GLN A 157 5.75 -11.15 -20.36
CA GLN A 157 5.84 -12.47 -19.74
C GLN A 157 5.04 -12.54 -18.42
N ALA A 158 5.24 -11.56 -17.54
CA ALA A 158 4.64 -11.58 -16.21
C ALA A 158 3.13 -11.30 -16.22
N PHE A 159 2.65 -10.32 -16.99
CA PHE A 159 1.24 -9.88 -16.95
C PHE A 159 0.35 -10.53 -18.03
N VAL A 160 0.93 -11.03 -19.12
CA VAL A 160 0.19 -11.60 -20.26
C VAL A 160 0.40 -13.10 -20.34
N GLU A 161 1.63 -13.56 -20.58
CA GLU A 161 1.90 -14.99 -20.81
C GLU A 161 1.62 -15.83 -19.55
N GLN A 162 1.94 -15.31 -18.37
CA GLN A 162 1.72 -15.97 -17.08
C GLN A 162 0.50 -15.42 -16.33
N ARG A 163 -0.47 -14.80 -17.03
CA ARG A 163 -1.65 -14.18 -16.40
C ARG A 163 -2.41 -15.13 -15.48
N GLU A 164 -2.52 -16.40 -15.87
CA GLU A 164 -3.26 -17.43 -15.13
C GLU A 164 -2.67 -17.81 -13.76
N HIS A 165 -1.44 -17.38 -13.50
CA HIS A 165 -0.73 -17.59 -12.24
C HIS A 165 -1.00 -16.49 -11.21
N TRP A 166 -1.56 -15.35 -11.63
CA TRP A 166 -1.97 -14.27 -10.71
C TRP A 166 -3.15 -14.73 -9.87
N GLY A 167 -3.03 -14.57 -8.55
CA GLY A 167 -3.93 -15.14 -7.55
C GLY A 167 -3.60 -16.58 -7.14
N LYS A 168 -2.65 -17.25 -7.80
CA LYS A 168 -2.27 -18.65 -7.49
C LYS A 168 -0.83 -18.83 -7.01
N SER A 169 0.11 -18.12 -7.62
CA SER A 169 1.55 -18.19 -7.27
C SER A 169 2.16 -16.81 -7.05
N ILE A 170 1.47 -15.76 -7.50
CA ILE A 170 1.77 -14.35 -7.28
C ILE A 170 0.48 -13.59 -6.98
N ARG A 171 0.47 -12.76 -5.95
CA ARG A 171 -0.68 -11.89 -5.65
C ARG A 171 -0.24 -10.56 -5.04
N PRO A 172 -0.74 -9.43 -5.54
CA PRO A 172 -0.48 -8.11 -4.97
C PRO A 172 -1.47 -7.78 -3.87
N PHE A 173 -0.97 -7.17 -2.80
CA PHE A 173 -1.74 -6.60 -1.70
C PHE A 173 -1.33 -5.13 -1.56
N MET A 174 -2.28 -4.22 -1.68
CA MET A 174 -1.98 -2.80 -1.61
C MET A 174 -1.58 -2.41 -0.19
N PHE A 175 -0.47 -1.68 -0.05
CA PHE A 175 -0.06 -1.04 1.20
C PHE A 175 -0.09 0.48 1.08
N GLY A 176 0.24 1.00 -0.11
CA GLY A 176 0.30 2.41 -0.41
C GLY A 176 -1.08 3.05 -0.44
N HIS A 177 -1.41 3.86 0.57
CA HIS A 177 -2.73 4.50 0.65
C HIS A 177 -2.94 5.57 -0.41
N ALA A 178 -1.89 6.31 -0.84
CA ALA A 178 -2.00 7.22 -1.97
C ALA A 178 -2.18 6.50 -3.31
N ASN A 179 -1.71 5.25 -3.47
CA ASN A 179 -2.05 4.48 -4.67
C ASN A 179 -3.56 4.21 -4.74
N TYR A 180 -4.20 3.88 -3.62
CA TYR A 180 -5.66 3.73 -3.57
C TYR A 180 -6.36 5.03 -3.95
N GLU A 181 -5.91 6.17 -3.41
CA GLU A 181 -6.45 7.48 -3.77
C GLU A 181 -6.32 7.71 -5.28
N MET A 182 -5.14 7.49 -5.86
CA MET A 182 -4.90 7.65 -7.30
C MET A 182 -5.74 6.70 -8.17
N LEU A 183 -6.05 5.50 -7.67
CA LEU A 183 -6.89 4.53 -8.37
C LEU A 183 -8.38 4.90 -8.38
N THR A 184 -8.81 5.93 -7.65
CA THR A 184 -10.17 6.50 -7.80
C THR A 184 -10.36 7.19 -9.16
N GLN A 185 -9.27 7.70 -9.75
CA GLN A 185 -9.22 8.23 -11.12
C GLN A 185 -7.91 7.78 -11.80
N PRO A 186 -7.83 6.50 -12.22
CA PRO A 186 -6.59 5.91 -12.71
C PRO A 186 -6.11 6.58 -14.00
N TYR A 187 -4.78 6.64 -14.17
CA TYR A 187 -4.16 7.22 -15.36
C TYR A 187 -2.95 6.40 -15.80
N ILE A 188 -2.69 6.39 -17.11
CA ILE A 188 -1.51 5.74 -17.69
C ILE A 188 -0.24 6.37 -17.12
N GLY A 189 0.64 5.55 -16.54
CA GLY A 189 1.83 5.98 -15.81
C GLY A 189 1.76 5.71 -14.31
N LEU A 190 0.58 5.42 -13.75
CA LEU A 190 0.43 5.11 -12.34
C LEU A 190 1.23 3.86 -11.96
N THR A 191 2.22 4.04 -11.08
CA THR A 191 3.24 3.03 -10.75
C THR A 191 3.47 2.97 -9.24
N GLY A 192 3.21 1.83 -8.63
CA GLY A 192 3.52 1.58 -7.23
C GLY A 192 4.94 1.04 -7.03
N LYS A 193 5.22 0.69 -5.79
CA LYS A 193 6.51 0.24 -5.28
C LYS A 193 6.38 -1.15 -4.66
N ALA A 194 6.61 -2.16 -5.48
CA ALA A 194 6.53 -3.55 -5.07
C ALA A 194 7.67 -3.92 -4.11
N LEU A 195 7.29 -4.44 -2.94
CA LEU A 195 8.16 -5.17 -2.02
C LEU A 195 7.75 -6.64 -2.10
N PHE A 196 8.68 -7.50 -2.51
CA PHE A 196 8.42 -8.92 -2.70
C PHE A 196 8.49 -9.67 -1.38
N VAL A 197 7.49 -10.50 -1.11
CA VAL A 197 7.43 -11.35 0.08
C VAL A 197 7.26 -12.79 -0.37
N ILE A 198 8.22 -13.65 -0.05
CA ILE A 198 8.10 -15.08 -0.31
C ILE A 198 7.12 -15.68 0.69
N VAL A 199 6.12 -16.39 0.18
CA VAL A 199 5.03 -16.98 0.96
C VAL A 199 4.88 -18.47 0.62
N PRO A 200 4.35 -19.30 1.54
CA PRO A 200 3.98 -20.68 1.25
C PRO A 200 2.89 -20.79 0.18
N ASP A 201 2.89 -21.87 -0.59
CA ASP A 201 1.93 -22.12 -1.68
C ASP A 201 0.47 -22.12 -1.22
N ASP A 202 0.20 -22.57 0.00
CA ASP A 202 -1.15 -22.70 0.55
C ASP A 202 -1.74 -21.37 1.03
N ILE A 203 -0.96 -20.27 1.06
CA ILE A 203 -1.43 -19.00 1.59
C ILE A 203 -2.63 -18.47 0.81
N PHE A 204 -2.63 -18.62 -0.52
CA PHE A 204 -3.70 -18.09 -1.38
C PHE A 204 -5.01 -18.89 -1.28
N CYS A 205 -4.96 -20.08 -0.67
CA CYS A 205 -6.15 -20.87 -0.36
C CYS A 205 -6.81 -20.48 0.97
N LYS A 206 -6.16 -19.64 1.79
CA LYS A 206 -6.70 -19.18 3.08
C LYS A 206 -7.68 -18.02 2.88
N ASP A 207 -8.47 -17.75 3.91
CA ASP A 207 -9.35 -16.59 3.89
C ASP A 207 -8.55 -15.28 3.83
N LEU A 208 -9.14 -14.24 3.25
CA LEU A 208 -8.43 -13.00 2.98
C LEU A 208 -7.86 -12.35 4.26
N SER A 209 -8.58 -12.43 5.38
CA SER A 209 -8.12 -11.94 6.68
C SER A 209 -6.87 -12.68 7.17
N GLU A 210 -6.79 -13.99 6.96
CA GLU A 210 -5.61 -14.81 7.31
C GLU A 210 -4.42 -14.47 6.41
N GLN A 211 -4.66 -14.21 5.12
CA GLN A 211 -3.62 -13.77 4.19
C GLN A 211 -3.01 -12.43 4.62
N TYR A 212 -3.84 -11.44 4.95
CA TYR A 212 -3.36 -10.15 5.47
C TYR A 212 -2.63 -10.30 6.81
N ALA A 213 -3.16 -11.09 7.75
CA ALA A 213 -2.51 -11.32 9.04
C ALA A 213 -1.13 -11.97 8.89
N TYR A 214 -0.99 -12.93 7.98
CA TYR A 214 0.29 -13.55 7.64
C TYR A 214 1.26 -12.53 7.04
N LEU A 215 0.81 -11.76 6.05
CA LEU A 215 1.63 -10.76 5.37
C LEU A 215 2.05 -9.63 6.30
N ASP A 216 1.18 -9.15 7.18
CA ASP A 216 1.52 -8.12 8.17
C ASP A 216 2.60 -8.61 9.14
N GLN A 217 2.52 -9.86 9.60
CA GLN A 217 3.57 -10.46 10.42
C GLN A 217 4.88 -10.60 9.65
N ARG A 218 4.84 -11.13 8.43
CA ARG A 218 6.04 -11.36 7.63
C ARG A 218 6.73 -10.05 7.24
N LEU A 219 5.94 -9.03 6.89
CA LEU A 219 6.42 -7.70 6.56
C LEU A 219 7.02 -7.00 7.77
N TYR A 220 6.39 -7.11 8.94
CA TYR A 220 6.97 -6.66 10.20
C TYR A 220 8.37 -7.26 10.43
N GLU A 221 8.53 -8.56 10.26
CA GLU A 221 9.81 -9.25 10.42
C GLU A 221 10.86 -8.79 9.40
N MET A 222 10.49 -8.67 8.13
CA MET A 222 11.40 -8.20 7.07
C MET A 222 11.89 -6.78 7.32
N ILE A 223 11.02 -5.89 7.81
CA ILE A 223 11.41 -4.51 8.12
C ILE A 223 12.26 -4.46 9.39
N LYS A 224 11.87 -5.21 10.43
CA LYS A 224 12.51 -5.14 11.75
C LYS A 224 13.85 -5.88 11.80
N LEU A 225 13.95 -7.04 11.16
CA LEU A 225 15.10 -7.95 11.26
C LEU A 225 16.01 -7.85 10.04
N ASP A 226 15.44 -7.79 8.83
CA ASP A 226 16.21 -7.79 7.57
C ASP A 226 16.53 -6.37 7.07
N ASP A 227 16.03 -5.34 7.76
CA ASP A 227 16.16 -3.91 7.41
C ASP A 227 15.81 -3.65 5.94
N CYS A 228 14.76 -4.32 5.45
CA CYS A 228 14.44 -4.36 4.02
C CYS A 228 14.03 -2.98 3.46
N LEU A 229 13.68 -2.02 4.33
CA LEU A 229 13.36 -0.63 4.01
C LEU A 229 14.45 0.36 4.43
N ARG A 230 15.71 -0.08 4.61
CA ARG A 230 16.85 0.83 4.85
C ARG A 230 16.98 1.94 3.80
N ASP A 231 16.69 1.59 2.56
CA ASP A 231 16.61 2.50 1.42
C ASP A 231 15.63 1.96 0.37
N ASN A 232 15.48 2.68 -0.76
CA ASN A 232 14.49 2.34 -1.79
C ASN A 232 14.93 1.20 -2.72
N LYS A 233 16.09 0.57 -2.55
CA LYS A 233 16.61 -0.41 -3.54
C LYS A 233 15.80 -1.70 -3.61
N ASN A 234 15.13 -2.07 -2.52
CA ASN A 234 14.29 -3.26 -2.49
C ASN A 234 12.90 -3.02 -3.12
N LEU A 235 12.51 -1.75 -3.26
CA LEU A 235 11.24 -1.33 -3.83
C LEU A 235 11.33 -1.26 -5.36
N SER A 236 10.64 -2.16 -6.04
CA SER A 236 10.64 -2.27 -7.49
C SER A 236 9.44 -1.54 -8.10
N PRO A 237 9.56 -0.88 -9.26
CA PRO A 237 8.41 -0.27 -9.92
C PRO A 237 7.40 -1.34 -10.32
N LEU A 238 6.11 -1.10 -10.09
CA LEU A 238 5.02 -1.96 -10.53
C LEU A 238 3.95 -1.12 -11.25
N PRO A 239 3.73 -1.28 -12.56
CA PRO A 239 2.64 -0.63 -13.28
C PRO A 239 1.28 -1.13 -12.75
N LEU A 240 0.57 -0.33 -11.95
CA LEU A 240 -0.62 -0.79 -11.23
C LEU A 240 -1.76 -1.19 -12.17
N LEU A 241 -1.95 -0.44 -13.27
CA LEU A 241 -2.98 -0.78 -14.25
C LEU A 241 -2.60 -2.00 -15.10
N GLY A 242 -1.36 -2.49 -15.02
CA GLY A 242 -0.93 -3.74 -15.64
C GLY A 242 -1.18 -4.99 -14.79
N VAL A 243 -1.51 -4.83 -13.51
CA VAL A 243 -1.76 -5.97 -12.62
C VAL A 243 -3.05 -6.68 -13.07
N PRO A 244 -3.00 -7.99 -13.41
CA PRO A 244 -4.18 -8.74 -13.82
C PRO A 244 -5.34 -8.60 -12.85
N GLY A 245 -6.52 -8.26 -13.39
CA GLY A 245 -7.75 -8.07 -12.63
C GLY A 245 -7.91 -6.67 -12.00
N TRP A 246 -6.87 -5.83 -11.96
CA TRP A 246 -6.98 -4.49 -11.36
C TRP A 246 -7.52 -3.42 -12.31
N TRP A 247 -7.42 -3.59 -13.63
CA TRP A 247 -7.90 -2.60 -14.59
C TRP A 247 -8.51 -3.27 -15.82
N THR A 248 -9.68 -2.80 -16.25
CA THR A 248 -10.45 -3.44 -17.32
C THR A 248 -9.70 -3.48 -18.65
N ASP A 249 -9.02 -2.39 -19.05
CA ASP A 249 -8.32 -2.37 -20.34
C ASP A 249 -7.18 -3.40 -20.43
N ASN A 250 -6.67 -3.84 -19.26
CA ASN A 250 -5.56 -4.80 -19.20
C ASN A 250 -5.99 -6.25 -19.46
N GLU A 251 -7.29 -6.49 -19.68
CA GLU A 251 -7.81 -7.73 -20.23
C GLU A 251 -7.45 -7.90 -21.71
N ASN A 252 -7.25 -6.80 -22.44
CA ASN A 252 -6.71 -6.83 -23.80
C ASN A 252 -5.17 -6.90 -23.75
N PRO A 253 -4.53 -7.96 -24.30
CA PRO A 253 -3.07 -8.06 -24.37
C PRO A 253 -2.38 -6.87 -25.07
N GLU A 254 -3.06 -6.19 -26.00
CA GLU A 254 -2.52 -5.01 -26.67
C GLU A 254 -2.27 -3.83 -25.72
N PHE A 255 -2.94 -3.77 -24.57
CA PHE A 255 -2.68 -2.75 -23.55
C PHE A 255 -1.22 -2.73 -23.09
N TYR A 256 -0.58 -3.90 -23.02
CA TYR A 256 0.81 -4.08 -22.62
C TYR A 256 1.82 -3.72 -23.72
N SER A 257 1.36 -3.38 -24.93
CA SER A 257 2.21 -2.86 -26.01
C SER A 257 2.64 -1.40 -25.79
N ASN A 258 1.99 -0.67 -24.88
CA ASN A 258 2.34 0.70 -24.54
C ASN A 258 3.68 0.76 -23.77
N THR A 259 4.79 0.89 -24.49
CA THR A 259 6.14 0.94 -23.91
C THR A 259 6.45 2.22 -23.14
N ASP A 260 5.63 3.28 -23.27
CA ASP A 260 5.78 4.49 -22.45
C ASP A 260 5.32 4.26 -21.01
N TYR A 261 4.39 3.30 -20.82
CA TYR A 261 3.95 2.84 -19.51
C TYR A 261 4.70 1.58 -19.06
N PHE A 262 4.69 0.54 -19.89
CA PHE A 262 5.39 -0.74 -19.68
C PHE A 262 6.84 -0.66 -20.15
N ARG A 263 7.61 0.24 -19.53
CA ARG A 263 8.97 0.55 -19.96
C ARG A 263 9.90 -0.65 -19.78
N PRO A 264 10.65 -1.07 -20.81
CA PRO A 264 11.66 -2.12 -20.66
C PRO A 264 12.78 -1.65 -19.73
N LYS A 265 13.50 -2.61 -19.13
CA LYS A 265 14.63 -2.30 -18.26
C LYS A 265 15.71 -1.54 -19.03
N ARG A 266 16.16 -0.42 -18.49
CA ARG A 266 17.22 0.38 -19.11
C ARG A 266 18.50 -0.47 -19.19
N ARG A 267 18.94 -0.81 -20.40
CA ARG A 267 20.25 -1.42 -20.62
C ARG A 267 21.31 -0.42 -20.15
N LYS A 268 22.16 -0.82 -19.19
CA LYS A 268 23.37 -0.04 -18.90
C LYS A 268 24.20 -0.04 -20.18
N ARG A 269 24.54 1.13 -20.72
CA ARG A 269 25.55 1.22 -21.77
C ARG A 269 26.85 0.76 -21.12
N THR A 270 27.29 -0.44 -21.49
CA THR A 270 28.65 -0.92 -21.27
C THR A 270 29.64 -0.02 -21.99
#